data_AF-A0A3C0Y7A9-F1
#
_entry.id   AF-A0A3C0Y7A9-F1
#
_cell.length_a   1.000
_cell.length_b   1.000
_cell.length_c   1.000
_cell.angle_alpha   90.00
_cell.angle_beta   90.00
_cell.angle_gamma   90.00
#
_symmetry.space_group_name_H-M   'P 1'
#
loop_
_entity.id
_entity.type
_entity.pdbx_description
1 polymer ?
#
loop_
_entity_poly.entity_id
_entity_poly.type
_entity_poly.pdbx_seq_one_letter_code
_entity_poly.pdbx_strand_id
1 'polypeptide(L)'
;MVEGRPTTHAKRVVYDPQDGSRAQAYSSNGSTAQELAVVVSHSEGRALTGEQDPNSIAKALLQAPGTSVAIIKCGPQGALVHTATSSAWIYPFPTTRVYKIGSGDVFSAGFAFAWLVEEIDPIQAAWFASRLAAAYVESGLDRFTPDQLEDFRAQARTAHHKLGACAQRPIPETQIYLAGPFFSTSQQWAIDEMRGALKDMGFRVFSPIHDIGVGLPSEVAPQDLSGLNSSGVVLALLDGLDPGTLFEVGYARAKNIPVIAVAESVSADSLTMVLGSDCYVTNDLTTGIYAACWKVMGDV
;
A
#
# COMPACT_ATOMS: atom_id res chain seq x y z
N MET A 1 13.31 -14.15 18.42
CA MET A 1 11.84 -14.24 18.33
C MET A 1 11.37 -15.11 19.48
N VAL A 2 10.58 -14.57 20.40
CA VAL A 2 9.92 -15.39 21.44
C VAL A 2 8.61 -15.86 20.82
N GLU A 3 8.48 -17.17 20.61
CA GLU A 3 7.25 -17.74 20.07
C GLU A 3 6.23 -17.88 21.22
N GLY A 4 5.27 -16.96 21.27
CA GLY A 4 4.21 -16.95 22.27
C GLY A 4 3.57 -15.58 22.45
N ARG A 5 2.32 -15.57 22.93
CA ARG A 5 1.62 -14.34 23.35
C ARG A 5 1.54 -14.33 24.87
N PRO A 6 2.62 -13.90 25.57
CA PRO A 6 2.57 -13.80 27.01
C PRO A 6 1.44 -12.85 27.42
N THR A 7 0.75 -13.18 28.51
CA THR A 7 -0.18 -12.24 29.14
C THR A 7 0.61 -11.05 29.63
N THR A 8 0.16 -9.84 29.30
CA THR A 8 0.83 -8.59 29.66
C THR A 8 -0.14 -7.65 30.38
N HIS A 9 0.36 -6.93 31.38
CA HIS A 9 -0.39 -5.95 32.15
C HIS A 9 0.46 -4.69 32.30
N ALA A 10 0.08 -3.61 31.61
CA ALA A 10 0.91 -2.41 31.54
C ALA A 10 0.06 -1.12 31.57
N LYS A 11 0.72 0.01 31.86
CA LYS A 11 0.07 1.32 31.80
C LYS A 11 -0.26 1.70 30.36
N ARG A 12 0.73 1.65 29.46
CA ARG A 12 0.61 2.01 28.06
C ARG A 12 1.10 0.86 27.19
N VAL A 13 0.36 0.53 26.13
CA VAL A 13 0.68 -0.58 25.20
C VAL A 13 0.41 -0.16 23.77
N VAL A 14 1.33 -0.49 22.86
CA VAL A 14 1.04 -0.55 21.42
C VAL A 14 0.88 -2.01 21.04
N TYR A 15 -0.26 -2.35 20.45
CA TYR A 15 -0.59 -3.70 20.02
C TYR A 15 -0.77 -3.77 18.51
N ASP A 16 0.06 -4.57 17.85
CA ASP A 16 -0.06 -4.94 16.45
C ASP A 16 -0.27 -6.47 16.39
N PRO A 17 -1.44 -6.97 15.93
CA PRO A 17 -1.76 -8.40 15.98
C PRO A 17 -0.84 -9.28 15.12
N GLN A 18 -0.41 -8.79 13.95
CA GLN A 18 0.51 -9.49 13.03
C GLN A 18 0.01 -10.88 12.56
N ASP A 19 -1.30 -11.09 12.48
CA ASP A 19 -1.90 -12.40 12.12
C ASP A 19 -2.86 -12.34 10.92
N GLY A 20 -2.99 -11.19 10.25
CA GLY A 20 -3.90 -11.05 9.12
C GLY A 20 -5.34 -11.42 9.50
N SER A 21 -5.91 -12.40 8.80
CA SER A 21 -7.29 -12.86 9.04
C SER A 21 -7.51 -13.56 10.38
N ARG A 22 -6.44 -13.93 11.09
CA ARG A 22 -6.50 -14.57 12.42
C ARG A 22 -6.19 -13.58 13.55
N ALA A 23 -6.21 -12.28 13.26
CA ALA A 23 -6.00 -11.25 14.27
C ALA A 23 -6.96 -11.45 15.45
N GLN A 24 -6.42 -11.36 16.67
CA GLN A 24 -7.19 -11.46 17.90
C GLN A 24 -7.10 -10.15 18.66
N ALA A 25 -8.10 -9.85 19.47
CA ALA A 25 -8.03 -8.70 20.35
C ALA A 25 -6.89 -8.86 21.37
N TYR A 26 -6.27 -7.75 21.79
CA TYR A 26 -5.22 -7.75 22.81
C TYR A 26 -5.64 -8.48 24.10
N SER A 27 -6.91 -8.33 24.50
CA SER A 27 -7.48 -8.95 25.69
C SER A 27 -7.78 -10.45 25.56
N SER A 28 -7.63 -11.05 24.37
CA SER A 28 -7.98 -12.46 24.10
C SER A 28 -7.21 -13.47 24.95
N ASN A 29 -5.97 -13.15 25.35
CA ASN A 29 -5.14 -13.98 26.24
C ASN A 29 -5.15 -13.50 27.70
N GLY A 30 -6.10 -12.64 28.07
CA GLY A 30 -6.22 -12.02 29.39
C GLY A 30 -5.33 -10.79 29.60
N SER A 31 -4.64 -10.29 28.58
CA SER A 31 -3.82 -9.07 28.73
C SER A 31 -4.68 -7.82 28.97
N THR A 32 -4.12 -6.84 29.68
CA THR A 32 -4.80 -5.57 29.99
C THR A 32 -3.86 -4.38 29.88
N ALA A 33 -4.42 -3.23 29.51
CA ALA A 33 -3.70 -1.96 29.48
C ALA A 33 -4.61 -0.82 29.96
N GLN A 34 -4.03 0.19 30.62
CA GLN A 34 -4.78 1.41 30.99
C GLN A 34 -5.00 2.30 29.75
N GLU A 35 -3.97 2.38 28.90
CA GLU A 35 -4.01 3.01 27.59
C GLU A 35 -3.45 2.06 26.54
N LEU A 36 -4.26 1.77 25.52
CA LEU A 36 -3.93 0.87 24.43
C LEU A 36 -4.04 1.63 23.10
N ALA A 37 -2.96 1.57 22.33
CA ALA A 37 -2.97 1.90 20.92
C ALA A 37 -3.01 0.61 20.11
N VAL A 38 -4.07 0.40 19.34
CA VAL A 38 -4.21 -0.74 18.42
C VAL A 38 -3.77 -0.30 17.03
N VAL A 39 -2.74 -0.95 16.47
CA VAL A 39 -2.19 -0.65 15.15
C VAL A 39 -2.40 -1.85 14.24
N VAL A 40 -3.33 -1.74 13.30
CA VAL A 40 -3.76 -2.86 12.44
C VAL A 40 -3.63 -2.49 10.97
N SER A 41 -3.42 -3.48 10.12
CA SER A 41 -3.73 -3.32 8.68
C SER A 41 -5.25 -3.25 8.47
N HIS A 42 -5.67 -2.75 7.30
CA HIS A 42 -7.09 -2.74 6.94
C HIS A 42 -7.72 -4.13 7.01
N SER A 43 -7.05 -5.18 6.50
CA SER A 43 -7.54 -6.56 6.57
C SER A 43 -7.66 -7.11 7.99
N GLU A 44 -6.69 -6.83 8.86
CA GLU A 44 -6.76 -7.19 10.28
C GLU A 44 -7.88 -6.44 11.01
N GLY A 45 -8.06 -5.15 10.70
CA GLY A 45 -9.16 -4.36 11.23
C GLY A 45 -10.53 -4.94 10.86
N ARG A 46 -10.71 -5.35 9.60
CA ARG A 46 -11.91 -6.08 9.15
C ARG A 46 -12.10 -7.39 9.91
N ALA A 47 -11.04 -8.17 10.08
CA ALA A 47 -11.10 -9.45 10.79
C ALA A 47 -11.49 -9.29 12.27
N LEU A 48 -11.01 -8.23 12.93
CA LEU A 48 -11.28 -7.96 14.34
C LEU A 48 -12.68 -7.38 14.60
N THR A 49 -13.20 -6.59 13.66
CA THR A 49 -14.41 -5.77 13.91
C THR A 49 -15.62 -6.20 13.09
N GLY A 50 -15.42 -6.89 11.95
CA GLY A 50 -16.46 -7.17 10.96
C GLY A 50 -16.82 -5.97 10.07
N GLU A 51 -16.29 -4.77 10.36
CA GLU A 51 -16.54 -3.55 9.59
C GLU A 51 -15.71 -3.53 8.30
N GLN A 52 -16.12 -2.71 7.31
CA GLN A 52 -15.43 -2.61 6.02
C GLN A 52 -14.66 -1.31 5.84
N ASP A 53 -15.24 -0.17 6.22
CA ASP A 53 -14.58 1.11 6.04
C ASP A 53 -13.62 1.44 7.21
N PRO A 54 -12.48 2.11 6.95
CA PRO A 54 -11.50 2.40 7.99
C PRO A 54 -12.05 3.18 9.18
N ASN A 55 -13.04 4.06 8.99
CA ASN A 55 -13.59 4.87 10.08
C ASN A 55 -14.43 4.01 11.03
N SER A 56 -15.28 3.13 10.49
CA SER A 56 -16.08 2.20 11.30
C SER A 56 -15.20 1.20 12.03
N ILE A 57 -14.16 0.67 11.36
CA ILE A 57 -13.14 -0.17 12.01
C ILE A 57 -12.52 0.58 13.20
N ALA A 58 -12.07 1.83 13.01
CA ALA A 58 -11.44 2.61 14.08
C ALA A 58 -12.37 2.84 15.27
N LYS A 59 -13.63 3.22 14.99
CA LYS A 59 -14.66 3.43 16.01
C LYS A 59 -14.97 2.17 16.80
N ALA A 60 -15.04 1.02 16.13
CA ALA A 60 -15.27 -0.27 16.76
C ALA A 60 -14.09 -0.68 17.66
N LEU A 61 -12.84 -0.50 17.19
CA LEU A 61 -11.63 -0.79 17.99
C LEU A 61 -11.56 0.08 19.25
N LEU A 62 -11.98 1.34 19.18
CA LEU A 62 -12.01 2.26 20.31
C LEU A 62 -13.05 1.90 21.38
N GLN A 63 -14.02 1.03 21.09
CA GLN A 63 -14.94 0.53 22.12
C GLN A 63 -14.29 -0.51 23.03
N ALA A 64 -13.13 -1.06 22.64
CA ALA A 64 -12.44 -2.05 23.46
C ALA A 64 -11.84 -1.40 24.73
N PRO A 65 -11.84 -2.13 25.88
CA PRO A 65 -11.36 -1.58 27.14
C PRO A 65 -9.92 -1.07 27.05
N GLY A 66 -9.69 0.16 27.53
CA GLY A 66 -8.39 0.80 27.56
C GLY A 66 -7.91 1.34 26.22
N THR A 67 -8.60 1.10 25.10
CA THR A 67 -8.18 1.61 23.78
C THR A 67 -8.36 3.12 23.68
N SER A 68 -7.26 3.86 23.63
CA SER A 68 -7.24 5.32 23.46
C SER A 68 -6.86 5.75 22.04
N VAL A 69 -6.22 4.86 21.27
CA VAL A 69 -5.81 5.11 19.88
C VAL A 69 -6.11 3.88 19.02
N ALA A 70 -6.71 4.10 17.85
CA ALA A 70 -6.84 3.11 16.80
C ALA A 70 -6.15 3.61 15.53
N ILE A 71 -5.26 2.80 14.96
CA ILE A 71 -4.55 3.10 13.70
C ILE A 71 -4.84 2.01 12.68
N ILE A 72 -5.30 2.40 11.50
CA ILE A 72 -5.60 1.50 10.39
C ILE A 72 -4.65 1.83 9.24
N LYS A 73 -3.72 0.92 8.95
CA LYS A 73 -2.78 0.99 7.83
C LYS A 73 -3.50 0.60 6.54
N CYS A 74 -3.57 1.54 5.58
CA CYS A 74 -4.33 1.44 4.32
C CYS A 74 -3.41 1.48 3.09
N GLY A 75 -2.23 0.85 3.18
CA GLY A 75 -1.29 0.71 2.05
C GLY A 75 -0.95 2.05 1.36
N PRO A 76 -1.16 2.19 0.04
CA PRO A 76 -0.82 3.40 -0.71
C PRO A 76 -1.68 4.62 -0.34
N GLN A 77 -2.74 4.48 0.45
CA GLN A 77 -3.51 5.61 0.99
C GLN A 77 -2.87 6.20 2.25
N GLY A 78 -1.93 5.51 2.88
CA GLY A 78 -1.34 5.88 4.16
C GLY A 78 -2.04 5.19 5.33
N ALA A 79 -2.35 5.92 6.40
CA ALA A 79 -3.02 5.37 7.58
C ALA A 79 -4.09 6.31 8.15
N LEU A 80 -5.16 5.75 8.74
CA LEU A 80 -6.12 6.50 9.54
C LEU A 80 -5.72 6.38 11.01
N VAL A 81 -5.65 7.50 11.73
CA VAL A 81 -5.50 7.55 13.19
C VAL A 81 -6.79 8.09 13.78
N HIS A 82 -7.35 7.40 14.76
CA HIS A 82 -8.54 7.80 15.48
C HIS A 82 -8.31 7.71 16.99
N THR A 83 -8.74 8.73 17.71
CA THR A 83 -8.79 8.79 19.17
C THR A 83 -10.21 9.16 19.61
N ALA A 84 -10.46 9.26 20.91
CA ALA A 84 -11.77 9.71 21.41
C ALA A 84 -12.13 11.15 20.98
N THR A 85 -11.14 12.00 20.69
CA THR A 85 -11.35 13.45 20.45
C THR A 85 -10.90 13.91 19.07
N SER A 86 -10.12 13.10 18.35
CA SER A 86 -9.51 13.48 17.08
C SER A 86 -9.48 12.33 16.08
N SER A 87 -9.49 12.68 14.80
CA SER A 87 -9.36 11.74 13.69
C SER A 87 -8.59 12.42 12.57
N ALA A 88 -7.58 11.75 12.02
CA ALA A 88 -6.79 12.30 10.92
C ALA A 88 -6.24 11.20 10.01
N TRP A 89 -6.21 11.48 8.71
CA TRP A 89 -5.45 10.68 7.77
C TRP A 89 -3.98 11.12 7.73
N ILE A 90 -3.11 10.13 7.79
CA ILE A 90 -1.67 10.26 7.67
C ILE A 90 -1.31 9.83 6.25
N TYR A 91 -0.93 10.78 5.40
CA TYR A 91 -0.61 10.47 4.01
C TYR A 91 0.73 9.72 3.95
N PRO A 92 0.91 8.83 2.94
CA PRO A 92 2.18 8.18 2.74
C PRO A 92 3.19 9.18 2.18
N PHE A 93 4.47 8.79 2.20
CA PHE A 93 5.52 9.43 1.43
C PHE A 93 5.85 8.50 0.26
N PRO A 94 5.35 8.78 -0.96
CA PRO A 94 5.63 7.95 -2.13
C PRO A 94 7.14 7.80 -2.34
N THR A 95 7.58 6.56 -2.55
CA THR A 95 9.00 6.21 -2.70
C THR A 95 9.31 5.80 -4.13
N THR A 96 10.58 5.88 -4.52
CA THR A 96 11.03 5.45 -5.86
C THR A 96 11.23 3.95 -5.98
N ARG A 97 11.32 3.25 -4.84
CA ARG A 97 11.42 1.80 -4.70
C ARG A 97 10.56 1.34 -3.52
N VAL A 98 9.99 0.14 -3.59
CA VAL A 98 9.13 -0.39 -2.52
C VAL A 98 9.60 -1.75 -1.99
N TYR A 99 10.49 -1.72 -1.00
CA TYR A 99 10.79 -2.89 -0.16
C TYR A 99 9.69 -3.07 0.90
N LYS A 100 8.72 -3.95 0.63
CA LYS A 100 7.47 -4.03 1.41
C LYS A 100 7.53 -4.87 2.68
N ILE A 101 8.38 -5.90 2.72
CA ILE A 101 8.51 -6.82 3.85
C ILE A 101 8.97 -6.02 5.07
N GLY A 102 8.30 -6.17 6.22
CA GLY A 102 8.66 -5.45 7.45
C GLY A 102 8.20 -3.98 7.52
N SER A 103 7.60 -3.42 6.46
CA SER A 103 7.20 -2.01 6.47
C SER A 103 6.15 -1.69 7.55
N GLY A 104 5.28 -2.67 7.87
CA GLY A 104 4.31 -2.57 8.94
C GLY A 104 4.97 -2.55 10.32
N ASP A 105 6.01 -3.36 10.51
CA ASP A 105 6.76 -3.45 11.75
C ASP A 105 7.51 -2.15 12.03
N VAL A 106 8.12 -1.56 11.00
CA VAL A 106 8.81 -0.27 11.11
C VAL A 106 7.83 0.85 11.44
N PHE A 107 6.64 0.84 10.83
CA PHE A 107 5.59 1.79 11.22
C PHE A 107 5.20 1.62 12.69
N SER A 108 4.88 0.39 13.12
CA SER A 108 4.46 0.10 14.49
C SER A 108 5.56 0.42 15.51
N ALA A 109 6.82 0.13 15.20
CA ALA A 109 7.98 0.46 16.03
C ALA A 109 8.21 1.97 16.11
N GLY A 110 8.13 2.70 14.98
CA GLY A 110 8.26 4.15 14.94
C GLY A 110 7.16 4.85 15.74
N PHE A 111 5.92 4.37 15.59
CA PHE A 111 4.79 4.87 16.37
C PHE A 111 4.98 4.57 17.86
N ALA A 112 5.35 3.33 18.22
CA ALA A 112 5.58 2.94 19.60
C ALA A 112 6.70 3.76 20.25
N PHE A 113 7.79 4.02 19.56
CA PHE A 113 8.87 4.88 20.06
C PHE A 113 8.37 6.30 20.34
N ALA A 114 7.74 6.94 19.35
CA ALA A 114 7.26 8.32 19.51
C ALA A 114 6.14 8.45 20.55
N TRP A 115 5.17 7.52 20.56
CA TRP A 115 4.03 7.59 21.45
C TRP A 115 4.34 7.12 22.86
N LEU A 116 5.00 5.95 23.04
CA LEU A 116 5.27 5.39 24.37
C LEU A 116 6.46 6.05 25.06
N VAL A 117 7.56 6.30 24.35
CA VAL A 117 8.82 6.74 24.96
C VAL A 117 8.93 8.27 24.98
N GLU A 118 8.55 8.92 23.89
CA GLU A 118 8.65 10.38 23.77
C GLU A 118 7.35 11.11 24.15
N GLU A 119 6.28 10.35 24.43
CA GLU A 119 4.97 10.89 24.86
C GLU A 119 4.38 11.90 23.85
N ILE A 120 4.67 11.70 22.57
CA ILE A 120 4.16 12.54 21.48
C ILE A 120 2.69 12.23 21.20
N ASP A 121 1.94 13.26 20.79
CA ASP A 121 0.56 13.14 20.32
C ASP A 121 0.39 12.01 19.25
N PRO A 122 -0.69 11.20 19.30
CA PRO A 122 -0.87 10.07 18.39
C PRO A 122 -0.80 10.41 16.90
N ILE A 123 -1.34 11.57 16.48
CA ILE A 123 -1.33 11.96 15.06
C ILE A 123 0.09 12.32 14.64
N GLN A 124 0.82 13.08 15.47
CA GLN A 124 2.22 13.42 15.19
C GLN A 124 3.14 12.19 15.21
N ALA A 125 2.93 11.27 16.16
CA ALA A 125 3.64 10.00 16.24
C ALA A 125 3.41 9.15 14.98
N ALA A 126 2.18 9.13 14.45
CA ALA A 126 1.86 8.40 13.22
C ALA A 126 2.44 9.04 11.96
N TRP A 127 2.52 10.38 11.89
CA TRP A 127 3.26 11.07 10.82
C TRP A 127 4.74 10.71 10.80
N PHE A 128 5.37 10.69 11.97
CA PHE A 128 6.75 10.22 12.11
C PHE A 128 6.89 8.75 11.69
N ALA A 129 5.99 7.88 12.15
CA ALA A 129 5.97 6.47 11.77
C ALA A 129 5.81 6.26 10.26
N SER A 130 4.94 7.02 9.61
CA SER A 130 4.74 7.00 8.15
C SER A 130 6.03 7.39 7.42
N ARG A 131 6.71 8.45 7.87
CA ARG A 131 7.96 8.90 7.26
C ARG A 131 9.10 7.89 7.46
N LEU A 132 9.20 7.32 8.66
CA LEU A 132 10.19 6.29 8.99
C LEU A 132 9.97 5.03 8.16
N ALA A 133 8.72 4.57 8.05
CA ALA A 133 8.37 3.43 7.21
C ALA A 133 8.73 3.69 5.74
N ALA A 134 8.50 4.90 5.21
CA ALA A 134 8.92 5.24 3.85
C ALA A 134 10.44 5.23 3.66
N ALA A 135 11.22 5.72 4.64
CA ALA A 135 12.68 5.64 4.58
C ALA A 135 13.17 4.20 4.51
N TYR A 136 12.58 3.32 5.32
CA TYR A 136 12.86 1.88 5.30
C TYR A 136 12.46 1.25 3.96
N VAL A 137 11.25 1.53 3.48
CA VAL A 137 10.72 0.97 2.23
C VAL A 137 11.57 1.35 1.03
N GLU A 138 12.11 2.57 1.00
CA GLU A 138 12.96 3.03 -0.11
C GLU A 138 14.38 2.48 -0.04
N SER A 139 14.97 2.39 1.17
CA SER A 139 16.39 2.06 1.35
C SER A 139 16.67 0.59 1.71
N GLY A 140 15.70 -0.12 2.26
CA GLY A 140 15.87 -1.43 2.90
C GLY A 140 16.65 -1.41 4.23
N LEU A 141 16.97 -0.23 4.77
CA LEU A 141 17.77 -0.08 5.99
C LEU A 141 16.88 -0.07 7.24
N ASP A 142 17.16 -0.95 8.19
CA ASP A 142 16.44 -1.10 9.46
C ASP A 142 17.03 -0.26 10.63
N ARG A 143 18.09 0.50 10.37
CA ARG A 143 18.76 1.36 11.35
C ARG A 143 19.05 2.74 10.78
N PHE A 144 18.74 3.75 11.56
CA PHE A 144 18.95 5.16 11.22
C PHE A 144 19.71 5.88 12.32
N THR A 145 20.52 6.87 11.95
CA THR A 145 21.24 7.72 12.91
C THR A 145 20.30 8.73 13.55
N PRO A 146 20.66 9.30 14.72
CA PRO A 146 19.87 10.37 15.34
C PRO A 146 19.59 11.56 14.42
N ASP A 147 20.57 11.97 13.61
CA ASP A 147 20.41 13.08 12.66
C ASP A 147 19.38 12.76 11.57
N GLN A 148 19.38 11.51 11.05
CA GLN A 148 18.36 11.06 10.10
C GLN A 148 16.97 11.04 10.74
N LEU A 149 16.86 10.60 11.99
CA LEU A 149 15.59 10.60 12.70
C LEU A 149 15.05 12.01 12.92
N GLU A 150 15.90 13.00 13.21
CA GLU A 150 15.46 14.40 13.32
C GLU A 150 15.02 14.98 11.97
N ASP A 151 15.73 14.66 10.88
CA ASP A 151 15.31 15.03 9.53
C ASP A 151 13.94 14.40 9.18
N PHE A 152 13.72 13.13 9.50
CA PHE A 152 12.42 12.47 9.30
C PHE A 152 11.30 13.14 10.09
N ARG A 153 11.58 13.61 11.32
CA ARG A 153 10.61 14.39 12.11
C ARG A 153 10.31 15.74 11.46
N ALA A 154 11.33 16.44 10.96
CA ALA A 154 11.14 17.71 10.28
C ALA A 154 10.27 17.54 9.01
N GLN A 155 10.51 16.49 8.23
CA GLN A 155 9.72 16.15 7.05
C GLN A 155 8.28 15.75 7.42
N ALA A 156 8.10 14.95 8.47
CA ALA A 156 6.79 14.58 8.99
C ALA A 156 5.97 15.80 9.46
N ARG A 157 6.59 16.72 10.21
CA ARG A 157 5.97 17.99 10.64
C ARG A 157 5.59 18.86 9.44
N THR A 158 6.47 18.97 8.46
CA THR A 158 6.23 19.75 7.23
C THR A 158 5.06 19.18 6.43
N ALA A 159 5.00 17.86 6.26
CA ALA A 159 3.88 17.19 5.58
C ALA A 159 2.57 17.40 6.34
N HIS A 160 2.58 17.22 7.66
CA HIS A 160 1.41 17.46 8.50
C HIS A 160 0.90 18.91 8.40
N HIS A 161 1.80 19.90 8.45
CA HIS A 161 1.42 21.30 8.33
C HIS A 161 0.86 21.64 6.94
N LYS A 162 1.44 21.08 5.87
CA LYS A 162 0.98 21.29 4.50
C LYS A 162 -0.41 20.71 4.24
N LEU A 163 -0.70 19.54 4.82
CA LEU A 163 -1.91 18.77 4.55
C LEU A 163 -3.02 18.99 5.60
N GLY A 164 -2.67 19.47 6.80
CA GLY A 164 -3.60 19.80 7.88
C GLY A 164 -4.24 18.58 8.56
N ALA A 165 -5.44 18.76 9.11
CA ALA A 165 -6.31 17.66 9.54
C ALA A 165 -6.88 16.99 8.29
N CYS A 166 -6.14 16.02 7.75
CA CYS A 166 -6.43 15.47 6.43
C CYS A 166 -7.79 14.76 6.39
N ALA A 167 -8.57 15.11 5.37
CA ALA A 167 -9.69 14.29 4.91
C ALA A 167 -9.18 12.91 4.44
N GLN A 168 -10.10 11.96 4.33
CA GLN A 168 -9.79 10.67 3.72
C GLN A 168 -9.20 10.88 2.33
N ARG A 169 -8.16 10.10 2.03
CA ARG A 169 -7.57 10.03 0.70
C ARG A 169 -8.36 9.04 -0.15
N PRO A 170 -9.26 9.49 -1.05
CA PRO A 170 -10.10 8.56 -1.80
C PRO A 170 -9.27 7.79 -2.81
N ILE A 171 -9.61 6.52 -3.02
CA ILE A 171 -9.14 5.77 -4.17
C ILE A 171 -9.99 6.22 -5.36
N PRO A 172 -9.39 6.68 -6.47
CA PRO A 172 -10.15 7.06 -7.64
C PRO A 172 -10.90 5.87 -8.25
N GLU A 173 -12.09 6.13 -8.79
CA GLU A 173 -12.87 5.13 -9.56
C GLU A 173 -12.26 4.84 -10.94
N THR A 174 -11.17 5.52 -11.29
CA THR A 174 -10.42 5.28 -12.52
C THR A 174 -9.71 3.92 -12.44
N GLN A 175 -9.93 3.06 -13.44
CA GLN A 175 -9.34 1.72 -13.45
C GLN A 175 -7.86 1.72 -13.86
N ILE A 176 -7.13 0.74 -13.35
CA ILE A 176 -5.80 0.33 -13.78
C ILE A 176 -5.95 -0.76 -14.83
N TYR A 177 -5.35 -0.59 -16.01
CA TYR A 177 -5.24 -1.66 -17.00
C TYR A 177 -4.02 -2.53 -16.68
N LEU A 178 -4.24 -3.80 -16.38
CA LEU A 178 -3.18 -4.78 -16.11
C LEU A 178 -2.89 -5.57 -17.39
N ALA A 179 -1.83 -5.16 -18.07
CA ALA A 179 -1.30 -5.80 -19.26
C ALA A 179 -0.20 -6.79 -18.88
N GLY A 180 -0.16 -7.93 -19.57
CA GLY A 180 0.92 -8.90 -19.39
C GLY A 180 0.57 -10.29 -19.91
N PRO A 181 1.58 -11.14 -20.08
CA PRO A 181 1.39 -12.48 -20.62
C PRO A 181 0.71 -13.41 -19.61
N PHE A 182 0.11 -14.48 -20.12
CA PHE A 182 -0.53 -15.54 -19.33
C PHE A 182 -0.34 -16.93 -19.98
N PHE A 183 0.74 -17.12 -20.73
CA PHE A 183 0.97 -18.35 -21.51
C PHE A 183 1.61 -19.49 -20.68
N SER A 184 2.13 -19.17 -19.50
CA SER A 184 2.64 -20.14 -18.54
C SER A 184 1.98 -19.96 -17.17
N THR A 185 2.06 -21.00 -16.34
CA THR A 185 1.56 -20.94 -14.95
C THR A 185 2.19 -19.78 -14.16
N SER A 186 3.49 -19.54 -14.34
CA SER A 186 4.19 -18.47 -13.62
C SER A 186 3.71 -17.08 -14.06
N GLN A 187 3.45 -16.90 -15.36
CA GLN A 187 2.92 -15.65 -15.90
C GLN A 187 1.48 -15.40 -15.43
N GLN A 188 0.61 -16.41 -15.50
CA GLN A 188 -0.75 -16.32 -14.98
C GLN A 188 -0.74 -15.97 -13.48
N TRP A 189 0.09 -16.64 -12.68
CA TRP A 189 0.21 -16.36 -11.25
C TRP A 189 0.66 -14.93 -10.95
N ALA A 190 1.61 -14.38 -11.71
CA ALA A 190 2.02 -12.99 -11.56
C ALA A 190 0.85 -12.03 -11.81
N ILE A 191 0.08 -12.26 -12.87
CA ILE A 191 -1.10 -11.44 -13.21
C ILE A 191 -2.20 -11.57 -12.15
N ASP A 192 -2.45 -12.78 -11.65
CA ASP A 192 -3.43 -13.03 -10.58
C ASP A 192 -3.04 -12.33 -9.28
N GLU A 193 -1.76 -12.42 -8.88
CA GLU A 193 -1.22 -11.78 -7.68
C GLU A 193 -1.26 -10.25 -7.78
N MET A 194 -0.81 -9.68 -8.91
CA MET A 194 -0.89 -8.24 -9.15
C MET A 194 -2.33 -7.73 -9.08
N ARG A 195 -3.27 -8.44 -9.74
CA ARG A 195 -4.70 -8.09 -9.72
C ARG A 195 -5.29 -8.20 -8.32
N GLY A 196 -4.94 -9.27 -7.60
CA GLY A 196 -5.36 -9.51 -6.22
C GLY A 196 -4.90 -8.38 -5.29
N ALA A 197 -3.61 -8.06 -5.31
CA ALA A 197 -3.03 -6.99 -4.50
C ALA A 197 -3.68 -5.62 -4.77
N LEU A 198 -3.88 -5.25 -6.04
CA LEU A 198 -4.55 -4.00 -6.42
C LEU A 198 -6.01 -3.95 -5.93
N LYS A 199 -6.76 -5.05 -6.08
CA LYS A 199 -8.15 -5.15 -5.61
C LYS A 199 -8.26 -5.15 -4.09
N ASP A 200 -7.34 -5.81 -3.38
CA ASP A 200 -7.27 -5.81 -1.93
C ASP A 200 -6.99 -4.41 -1.37
N MET A 201 -6.24 -3.59 -2.12
CA MET A 201 -6.04 -2.17 -1.83
C MET A 201 -7.21 -1.28 -2.30
N GLY A 202 -8.27 -1.84 -2.87
CA GLY A 202 -9.50 -1.14 -3.26
C GLY A 202 -9.49 -0.52 -4.65
N PHE A 203 -8.47 -0.76 -5.48
CA PHE A 203 -8.41 -0.23 -6.84
C PHE A 203 -9.27 -1.04 -7.81
N ARG A 204 -9.86 -0.35 -8.78
CA ARG A 204 -10.48 -1.00 -9.95
C ARG A 204 -9.40 -1.46 -10.91
N VAL A 205 -9.48 -2.71 -11.34
CA VAL A 205 -8.50 -3.33 -12.24
C VAL A 205 -9.22 -3.99 -13.39
N PHE A 206 -8.79 -3.69 -14.61
CA PHE A 206 -9.15 -4.41 -15.82
C PHE A 206 -7.95 -5.26 -16.25
N SER A 207 -8.16 -6.52 -16.62
CA SER A 207 -7.13 -7.44 -17.08
C SER A 207 -7.70 -8.29 -18.21
N PRO A 208 -7.06 -8.33 -19.40
CA PRO A 208 -7.58 -9.06 -20.56
C PRO A 208 -8.00 -10.50 -20.26
N ILE A 209 -7.14 -11.27 -19.59
CA ILE A 209 -7.41 -12.68 -19.25
C ILE A 209 -8.59 -12.87 -18.28
N HIS A 210 -8.85 -11.88 -17.42
CA HIS A 210 -9.88 -11.98 -16.38
C HIS A 210 -11.24 -11.43 -16.82
N ASP A 211 -11.23 -10.32 -17.55
CA ASP A 211 -12.44 -9.55 -17.84
C ASP A 211 -12.99 -9.87 -19.25
N ILE A 212 -12.14 -10.32 -20.18
CA ILE A 212 -12.53 -10.72 -21.55
C ILE A 212 -12.32 -12.24 -21.75
N GLY A 213 -11.13 -12.74 -21.43
CA GLY A 213 -10.75 -14.15 -21.62
C GLY A 213 -10.32 -14.49 -23.04
N VAL A 214 -10.32 -15.79 -23.37
CA VAL A 214 -9.87 -16.31 -24.66
C VAL A 214 -11.03 -16.35 -25.65
N GLY A 215 -10.84 -15.79 -26.84
CA GLY A 215 -11.87 -15.72 -27.88
C GLY A 215 -11.32 -15.41 -29.27
N LEU A 216 -12.21 -15.10 -30.23
CA LEU A 216 -11.80 -14.73 -31.58
C LEU A 216 -11.08 -13.37 -31.57
N PRO A 217 -10.01 -13.18 -32.35
CA PRO A 217 -9.29 -11.90 -32.38
C PRO A 217 -10.18 -10.70 -32.75
N SER A 218 -11.20 -10.91 -33.59
CA SER A 218 -12.18 -9.88 -33.98
C SER A 218 -13.11 -9.46 -32.85
N GLU A 219 -13.19 -10.23 -31.77
CA GLU A 219 -14.04 -9.98 -30.60
C GLU A 219 -13.19 -9.51 -29.41
N VAL A 220 -12.06 -10.15 -29.16
CA VAL A 220 -11.17 -9.87 -28.03
C VAL A 220 -10.47 -8.53 -28.19
N ALA A 221 -9.80 -8.30 -29.32
CA ALA A 221 -8.95 -7.11 -29.48
C ALA A 221 -9.74 -5.78 -29.35
N PRO A 222 -10.95 -5.62 -29.92
CA PRO A 222 -11.73 -4.40 -29.70
C PRO A 222 -12.13 -4.18 -28.24
N GLN A 223 -12.41 -5.25 -27.49
CA GLN A 223 -12.79 -5.16 -26.08
C GLN A 223 -11.61 -4.80 -25.20
N ASP A 224 -10.44 -5.40 -25.43
CA ASP A 224 -9.19 -5.07 -24.75
C ASP A 224 -8.83 -3.59 -24.98
N LEU A 225 -8.87 -3.14 -26.24
CA LEU A 225 -8.62 -1.73 -26.58
C LEU A 225 -9.64 -0.78 -25.94
N SER A 226 -10.91 -1.18 -25.83
CA SER A 226 -11.93 -0.40 -25.13
C SER A 226 -11.66 -0.30 -23.64
N GLY A 227 -11.25 -1.40 -23.00
CA GLY A 227 -10.81 -1.44 -21.61
C GLY A 227 -9.60 -0.53 -21.38
N LEU A 228 -8.60 -0.62 -22.25
CA LEU A 228 -7.39 0.20 -22.21
C LEU A 228 -7.73 1.71 -22.33
N ASN A 229 -8.54 2.09 -23.32
CA ASN A 229 -8.98 3.48 -23.51
C ASN A 229 -9.77 4.05 -22.31
N SER A 230 -10.39 3.19 -21.49
CA SER A 230 -11.17 3.56 -20.31
C SER A 230 -10.32 3.62 -19.03
N SER A 231 -9.02 3.36 -19.12
CA SER A 231 -8.10 3.24 -18.00
C SER A 231 -7.26 4.52 -17.81
N GLY A 232 -6.92 4.83 -16.56
CA GLY A 232 -6.10 6.00 -16.23
C GLY A 232 -4.60 5.74 -16.26
N VAL A 233 -4.20 4.47 -16.17
CA VAL A 233 -2.82 4.00 -16.24
C VAL A 233 -2.80 2.57 -16.75
N VAL A 234 -1.72 2.20 -17.43
CA VAL A 234 -1.39 0.81 -17.74
C VAL A 234 -0.27 0.36 -16.81
N LEU A 235 -0.49 -0.75 -16.09
CA LEU A 235 0.56 -1.52 -15.42
C LEU A 235 0.88 -2.72 -16.31
N ALA A 236 2.07 -2.74 -16.92
CA ALA A 236 2.47 -3.75 -17.89
C ALA A 236 3.59 -4.66 -17.36
N LEU A 237 3.35 -5.97 -17.33
CA LEU A 237 4.38 -6.98 -17.04
C LEU A 237 5.07 -7.39 -18.35
N LEU A 238 6.33 -7.03 -18.50
CA LEU A 238 7.08 -7.21 -19.75
C LEU A 238 7.93 -8.49 -19.78
N ASP A 239 7.92 -9.29 -18.71
CA ASP A 239 8.71 -10.52 -18.64
C ASP A 239 8.25 -11.54 -19.69
N GLY A 240 9.18 -11.91 -20.57
CA GLY A 240 8.91 -12.75 -21.74
C GLY A 240 8.60 -11.98 -23.03
N LEU A 241 8.59 -10.64 -23.00
CA LEU A 241 8.45 -9.76 -24.16
C LEU A 241 7.24 -10.11 -25.06
N ASP A 242 6.09 -10.35 -24.44
CA ASP A 242 4.87 -10.67 -25.15
C ASP A 242 4.49 -9.57 -26.16
N PRO A 243 4.37 -9.90 -27.47
CA PRO A 243 3.97 -8.94 -28.50
C PRO A 243 2.63 -8.26 -28.23
N GLY A 244 1.66 -8.95 -27.60
CA GLY A 244 0.37 -8.38 -27.23
C GLY A 244 0.54 -7.25 -26.22
N THR A 245 1.22 -7.55 -25.12
CA THR A 245 1.56 -6.58 -24.07
C THR A 245 2.35 -5.38 -24.62
N LEU A 246 3.34 -5.61 -25.48
CA LEU A 246 4.13 -4.53 -26.11
C LEU A 246 3.27 -3.65 -27.03
N PHE A 247 2.32 -4.24 -27.75
CA PHE A 247 1.35 -3.50 -28.55
C PHE A 247 0.46 -2.61 -27.68
N GLU A 248 -0.05 -3.14 -26.56
CA GLU A 248 -0.84 -2.39 -25.59
C GLU A 248 -0.06 -1.21 -25.00
N VAL A 249 1.21 -1.41 -24.65
CA VAL A 249 2.10 -0.34 -24.18
C VAL A 249 2.26 0.75 -25.24
N GLY A 250 2.57 0.38 -26.48
CA GLY A 250 2.71 1.34 -27.57
C GLY A 250 1.41 2.11 -27.85
N TYR A 251 0.28 1.41 -27.85
CA TYR A 251 -1.05 1.99 -28.04
C TYR A 251 -1.40 2.97 -26.91
N ALA A 252 -1.16 2.59 -25.65
CA ALA A 252 -1.37 3.45 -24.48
C ALA A 252 -0.54 4.74 -24.58
N ARG A 253 0.74 4.64 -24.92
CA ARG A 253 1.61 5.80 -25.11
C ARG A 253 1.14 6.71 -26.23
N ALA A 254 0.71 6.15 -27.37
CA ALA A 254 0.15 6.93 -28.46
C ALA A 254 -1.15 7.69 -28.07
N LYS A 255 -1.87 7.20 -27.05
CA LYS A 255 -3.06 7.84 -26.48
C LYS A 255 -2.78 8.76 -25.29
N ASN A 256 -1.51 8.97 -24.93
CA ASN A 256 -1.07 9.70 -23.73
C ASN A 256 -1.57 9.07 -22.42
N ILE A 257 -1.81 7.76 -22.41
CA ILE A 257 -2.11 7.01 -21.19
C ILE A 257 -0.77 6.66 -20.53
N PRO A 258 -0.54 7.03 -19.26
CA PRO A 258 0.68 6.69 -18.55
C PRO A 258 0.89 5.17 -18.47
N VAL A 259 2.14 4.74 -18.59
CA VAL A 259 2.54 3.32 -18.50
C VAL A 259 3.57 3.15 -17.40
N ILE A 260 3.28 2.23 -16.49
CA ILE A 260 4.21 1.67 -15.50
C ILE A 260 4.56 0.26 -15.97
N ALA A 261 5.81 0.05 -16.36
CA ALA A 261 6.30 -1.24 -16.84
C ALA A 261 7.14 -1.95 -15.76
N VAL A 262 6.80 -3.21 -15.50
CA VAL A 262 7.59 -4.12 -14.67
C VAL A 262 8.34 -5.07 -15.59
N ALA A 263 9.66 -5.09 -15.46
CA ALA A 263 10.57 -5.89 -16.28
C ALA A 263 11.68 -6.46 -15.41
N GLU A 264 11.42 -7.57 -14.71
CA GLU A 264 12.37 -8.15 -13.74
C GLU A 264 13.49 -8.94 -14.43
N SER A 265 13.19 -9.57 -15.56
CA SER A 265 14.06 -10.50 -16.30
C SER A 265 14.28 -10.09 -17.77
N VAL A 266 14.26 -8.79 -18.06
CA VAL A 266 14.45 -8.25 -19.42
C VAL A 266 15.62 -7.28 -19.46
N SER A 267 16.48 -7.39 -20.47
CA SER A 267 17.60 -6.47 -20.65
C SER A 267 17.15 -5.09 -21.12
N ALA A 268 17.87 -4.04 -20.71
CA ALA A 268 17.58 -2.66 -21.11
C ALA A 268 17.56 -2.48 -22.65
N ASP A 269 18.44 -3.16 -23.38
CA ASP A 269 18.51 -3.09 -24.85
C ASP A 269 17.18 -3.55 -25.49
N SER A 270 16.55 -4.58 -24.92
CA SER A 270 15.26 -5.11 -25.38
C SER A 270 14.08 -4.16 -25.07
N LEU A 271 14.30 -3.18 -24.18
CA LEU A 271 13.31 -2.20 -23.75
C LEU A 271 13.50 -0.82 -24.38
N THR A 272 14.35 -0.69 -25.42
CA THR A 272 14.70 0.61 -26.02
C THR A 272 13.47 1.48 -26.31
N MET A 273 12.42 0.90 -26.91
CA MET A 273 11.18 1.63 -27.22
C MET A 273 10.37 2.01 -25.97
N VAL A 274 10.36 1.17 -24.94
CA VAL A 274 9.64 1.42 -23.68
C VAL A 274 10.35 2.51 -22.88
N LEU A 275 11.68 2.39 -22.73
CA LEU A 275 12.52 3.37 -22.04
C LEU A 275 12.52 4.73 -22.76
N GLY A 276 12.47 4.73 -24.10
CA GLY A 276 12.45 5.93 -24.93
C GLY A 276 11.09 6.58 -25.13
N SER A 277 10.02 6.09 -24.49
CA SER A 277 8.64 6.58 -24.70
C SER A 277 7.97 7.11 -23.42
N ASP A 278 8.75 7.64 -22.48
CA ASP A 278 8.30 8.19 -21.19
C ASP A 278 7.46 7.18 -20.36
N CYS A 279 7.74 5.89 -20.50
CA CYS A 279 7.23 4.87 -19.57
C CYS A 279 8.06 4.91 -18.28
N TYR A 280 7.40 4.75 -17.13
CA TYR A 280 8.13 4.45 -15.90
C TYR A 280 8.48 2.96 -15.91
N VAL A 281 9.76 2.61 -15.85
CA VAL A 281 10.22 1.21 -15.90
C VAL A 281 10.90 0.85 -14.59
N THR A 282 10.48 -0.29 -14.02
CA THR A 282 11.10 -0.86 -12.81
C THR A 282 11.35 -2.36 -13.01
N ASN A 283 12.33 -2.88 -12.29
CA ASN A 283 12.66 -4.30 -12.23
C ASN A 283 12.18 -4.97 -10.93
N ASP A 284 11.26 -4.32 -10.22
CA ASP A 284 10.69 -4.79 -8.96
C ASP A 284 9.16 -4.74 -9.04
N LEU A 285 8.52 -5.91 -8.96
CA LEU A 285 7.07 -6.07 -9.07
C LEU A 285 6.29 -5.18 -8.08
N THR A 286 6.75 -5.15 -6.83
CA THR A 286 6.07 -4.41 -5.75
C THR A 286 6.12 -2.90 -6.02
N THR A 287 7.27 -2.40 -6.47
CA THR A 287 7.45 -1.01 -6.88
C THR A 287 6.51 -0.66 -8.03
N GLY A 288 6.35 -1.53 -9.02
CA GLY A 288 5.42 -1.30 -10.13
C GLY A 288 3.96 -1.21 -9.68
N ILE A 289 3.52 -2.11 -8.79
CA ILE A 289 2.16 -2.09 -8.22
C ILE A 289 1.89 -0.78 -7.49
N TYR A 290 2.80 -0.35 -6.60
CA TYR A 290 2.64 0.88 -5.83
C TYR A 290 2.75 2.13 -6.71
N ALA A 291 3.66 2.15 -7.69
CA ALA A 291 3.77 3.25 -8.65
C ALA A 291 2.47 3.41 -9.45
N ALA A 292 1.83 2.32 -9.87
CA ALA A 292 0.51 2.39 -10.53
C ALA A 292 -0.57 2.96 -9.61
N CYS A 293 -0.60 2.54 -8.34
CA CYS A 293 -1.53 3.08 -7.34
C CYS A 293 -1.34 4.60 -7.18
N TRP A 294 -0.12 5.04 -6.91
CA TRP A 294 0.22 6.45 -6.72
C TRP A 294 0.00 7.28 -7.99
N LYS A 295 0.22 6.71 -9.17
CA LYS A 295 -0.06 7.37 -10.45
C LYS A 295 -1.54 7.66 -10.63
N VAL A 296 -2.40 6.68 -10.36
CA VAL A 296 -3.87 6.87 -10.41
C VAL A 296 -4.32 7.89 -9.36
N MET A 297 -3.71 7.87 -8.18
CA MET A 297 -4.04 8.80 -7.10
C MET A 297 -3.44 10.21 -7.26
N GLY A 298 -2.66 10.46 -8.32
CA GLY A 298 -2.11 11.77 -8.65
C GLY A 298 -0.88 12.21 -7.85
N ASP A 299 -0.14 11.28 -7.24
CA ASP A 299 1.10 11.59 -6.49
C ASP A 299 2.33 11.70 -7.38
N VAL A 300 2.35 10.94 -8.48
CA VAL A 300 3.51 10.74 -9.37
C VAL A 300 3.09 10.79 -10.84
#